data_AF-A0AA37V153-F1
#
_entry.id   AF-A0AA37V153-F1
#
_cell.length_a   1.000
_cell.length_b   1.000
_cell.length_c   1.000
_cell.angle_alpha   90.00
_cell.angle_beta   90.00
_cell.angle_gamma   90.00
#
_symmetry.space_group_name_H-M   'P 1'
#
loop_
_entity.id
_entity.type
_entity.pdbx_description
1 polymer ?
#
loop_
_entity_poly.entity_id
_entity_poly.type
_entity_poly.pdbx_seq_one_letter_code
_entity_poly.pdbx_strand_id
1 'polypeptide(L)'
;MREVVTEILPEVFPWVAFLSRDEVQEFVAELVSTMRAADSIDNPAPVIQVIESWRHTAEVLADPELAAVLLKPSESDYGAVPAPGR
;
A
#
# COMPACT_ATOMS: atom_id res chain seq x y z
N MET A 1 -15.30 11.25 11.47
CA MET A 1 -14.20 11.69 10.57
C MET A 1 -13.66 10.56 9.70
N ARG A 2 -13.40 9.34 10.22
CA ARG A 2 -12.90 8.22 9.39
C ARG A 2 -13.86 7.76 8.27
N GLU A 3 -15.16 7.73 8.53
CA GLU A 3 -16.17 7.31 7.53
C GLU A 3 -16.25 8.24 6.31
N VAL A 4 -16.21 9.56 6.51
CA VAL A 4 -16.34 10.56 5.43
C VAL A 4 -15.14 10.52 4.47
N VAL A 5 -13.94 10.21 4.97
CA VAL A 5 -12.74 10.11 4.12
C VAL A 5 -12.85 8.93 3.16
N THR A 6 -13.43 7.80 3.60
CA THR A 6 -13.59 6.62 2.76
C THR A 6 -14.51 6.86 1.55
N GLU A 7 -15.49 7.76 1.67
CA GLU A 7 -16.42 8.07 0.58
C GLU A 7 -15.80 8.94 -0.52
N ILE A 8 -14.82 9.79 -0.19
CA ILE A 8 -14.21 10.74 -1.15
C ILE A 8 -12.96 10.16 -1.82
N LEU A 9 -12.31 9.18 -1.19
CA LEU A 9 -11.07 8.59 -1.73
C LEU A 9 -11.17 8.08 -3.17
N PRO A 10 -12.25 7.39 -3.60
CA PRO A 10 -12.35 6.95 -4.99
C PRO A 10 -12.38 8.10 -6.02
N GLU A 11 -12.82 9.30 -5.62
CA GLU A 11 -12.81 10.47 -6.51
C GLU A 11 -11.39 11.03 -6.71
N VAL A 12 -10.56 10.97 -5.66
CA VAL A 12 -9.17 11.48 -5.67
C VAL A 12 -8.19 10.43 -6.17
N PHE A 13 -8.43 9.17 -5.81
CA PHE A 13 -7.60 8.01 -6.10
C PHE A 13 -8.46 6.89 -6.69
N PRO A 14 -8.73 6.90 -8.02
CA PRO A 14 -9.63 5.94 -8.66
C PRO A 14 -9.24 4.47 -8.46
N TRP A 15 -7.94 4.19 -8.29
CA TRP A 15 -7.41 2.85 -8.04
C TRP A 15 -7.86 2.26 -6.69
N VAL A 16 -8.33 3.07 -5.74
CA VAL A 16 -8.86 2.60 -4.45
C VAL A 16 -10.08 1.69 -4.63
N ALA A 17 -10.78 1.78 -5.77
CA ALA A 17 -11.91 0.89 -6.10
C ALA A 17 -11.54 -0.60 -6.19
N PHE A 18 -10.24 -0.93 -6.36
CA PHE A 18 -9.75 -2.31 -6.39
C PHE A 18 -9.37 -2.86 -5.01
N LEU A 19 -9.44 -2.03 -3.96
CA LEU A 19 -9.16 -2.44 -2.59
C LEU A 19 -10.44 -2.86 -1.87
N SER A 20 -10.32 -3.86 -1.01
CA SER A 20 -11.33 -4.20 -0.01
C SER A 20 -11.48 -3.09 1.02
N ARG A 21 -12.59 -3.09 1.75
CA ARG A 21 -12.86 -2.07 2.78
C ARG A 21 -11.75 -2.01 3.83
N ASP A 22 -11.20 -3.15 4.23
CA ASP A 22 -10.16 -3.23 5.25
C ASP A 22 -8.83 -2.66 4.73
N GLU A 23 -8.47 -2.97 3.48
CA GLU A 23 -7.29 -2.40 2.81
C GLU A 23 -7.40 -0.88 2.66
N VAL A 24 -8.59 -0.34 2.36
CA VAL A 24 -8.80 1.12 2.34
C VAL A 24 -8.60 1.74 3.73
N GLN A 25 -9.03 1.07 4.80
CA GLN A 25 -8.79 1.57 6.16
C GLN A 25 -7.30 1.54 6.52
N GLU A 26 -6.57 0.50 6.08
CA GLU A 26 -5.14 0.38 6.28
C GLU A 26 -4.38 1.48 5.54
N PHE A 27 -4.69 1.71 4.26
CA PHE A 27 -4.15 2.81 3.47
C PHE A 27 -4.34 4.16 4.15
N VAL A 28 -5.57 4.46 4.62
CA VAL A 28 -5.86 5.73 5.32
C VAL A 28 -5.05 5.86 6.61
N ALA A 29 -4.93 4.78 7.38
CA ALA A 29 -4.17 4.79 8.62
C ALA A 29 -2.69 5.06 8.37
N GLU A 30 -2.10 4.39 7.38
CA GLU A 30 -0.70 4.57 6.99
C GLU A 30 -0.46 5.98 6.44
N LEU A 31 -1.31 6.46 5.53
CA LEU A 31 -1.20 7.78 4.92
C LEU A 31 -1.20 8.89 5.99
N VAL A 32 -2.17 8.84 6.92
CA VAL A 32 -2.27 9.84 8.00
C VAL A 32 -1.07 9.77 8.94
N SER A 33 -0.60 8.56 9.27
CA SER A 33 0.59 8.37 10.11
C SER A 33 1.84 8.97 9.44
N THR A 34 2.04 8.66 8.16
CA THR A 34 3.19 9.11 7.38
C THR A 34 3.17 10.60 7.15
N MET A 35 2.00 11.22 6.92
CA MET A 35 1.89 12.69 6.82
C MET A 35 2.35 13.39 8.11
N ARG A 36 1.99 12.85 9.28
CA ARG A 36 2.45 13.42 10.57
C ARG A 36 3.95 13.28 10.77
N ALA A 37 4.52 12.14 10.36
CA ALA A 37 5.96 11.93 10.43
C ALA A 37 6.73 12.82 9.44
N ALA A 38 6.24 12.94 8.20
CA ALA A 38 6.80 13.78 7.14
C ALA A 38 6.84 15.26 7.52
N ASP A 39 5.76 15.76 8.14
CA ASP A 39 5.66 17.14 8.63
C ASP A 39 6.75 17.45 9.67
N SER A 40 7.07 16.49 10.54
CA SER A 40 8.10 16.65 11.58
C SER A 40 9.52 16.86 11.03
N ILE A 41 9.75 16.50 9.76
CA ILE A 41 11.04 16.61 9.07
C ILE A 41 10.97 17.49 7.82
N ASP A 42 9.87 18.21 7.62
CA ASP A 42 9.60 19.06 6.44
C ASP A 42 9.92 18.36 5.10
N ASN A 43 9.55 17.07 4.99
CA ASN A 43 9.84 16.26 3.81
C ASN A 43 8.61 15.45 3.36
N PRO A 44 7.99 15.78 2.21
CA PRO A 44 6.80 15.09 1.72
C PRO A 44 7.09 13.75 1.02
N ALA A 45 8.36 13.42 0.73
CA ALA A 45 8.71 12.21 -0.03
C ALA A 45 8.12 10.90 0.55
N PRO A 46 8.09 10.68 1.88
CA PRO A 46 7.46 9.49 2.45
C PRO A 46 5.96 9.38 2.14
N VAL A 47 5.25 10.50 2.07
CA VAL A 47 3.80 10.50 1.77
C VAL A 47 3.55 10.07 0.33
N ILE A 48 4.35 10.57 -0.61
CA ILE A 48 4.29 10.19 -2.03
C ILE A 48 4.58 8.69 -2.18
N GLN A 49 5.59 8.19 -1.45
CA GLN A 49 5.93 6.77 -1.44
C GLN A 49 4.76 5.90 -1.00
N VAL A 50 4.04 6.28 0.07
CA VAL A 50 2.86 5.53 0.53
C VAL A 50 1.78 5.47 -0.55
N ILE A 51 1.48 6.61 -1.20
CA ILE A 51 0.47 6.66 -2.26
C ILE A 51 0.84 5.73 -3.42
N GLU A 52 2.09 5.78 -3.90
CA GLU A 52 2.55 4.91 -4.99
C GLU A 52 2.57 3.44 -4.58
N SER A 53 3.01 3.11 -3.36
CA SER A 53 3.01 1.73 -2.87
C SER A 53 1.60 1.13 -2.85
N TRP A 54 0.61 1.86 -2.34
CA TRP A 54 -0.79 1.39 -2.31
C TRP A 54 -1.42 1.31 -3.71
N ARG A 55 -1.04 2.21 -4.62
CA ARG A 55 -1.44 2.11 -6.02
C ARG A 55 -0.92 0.82 -6.65
N HIS A 56 0.33 0.45 -6.44
CA HIS A 56 0.87 -0.83 -6.96
C HIS A 56 0.15 -2.03 -6.35
N THR A 57 -0.19 -2.00 -5.06
CA THR A 57 -1.02 -3.04 -4.43
C THR A 57 -2.38 -3.16 -5.13
N ALA A 58 -3.05 -2.04 -5.39
CA ALA A 58 -4.33 -2.03 -6.10
C ALA A 58 -4.22 -2.56 -7.54
N GLU A 59 -3.14 -2.23 -8.26
CA GLU A 59 -2.86 -2.75 -9.60
C GLU A 59 -2.70 -4.28 -9.59
N VAL A 60 -2.03 -4.84 -8.58
CA VAL A 60 -1.90 -6.30 -8.40
C VAL A 60 -3.25 -6.94 -8.07
N LEU A 61 -4.02 -6.36 -7.16
CA LEU A 61 -5.33 -6.90 -6.75
C LEU A 61 -6.40 -6.80 -7.86
N ALA A 62 -6.24 -5.85 -8.79
CA ALA A 62 -7.10 -5.73 -9.96
C ALA A 62 -6.93 -6.90 -10.95
N ASP A 63 -5.79 -7.60 -10.90
CA ASP A 63 -5.54 -8.83 -11.67
C ASP A 63 -5.68 -10.05 -10.74
N PRO A 64 -6.84 -10.75 -10.76
CA PRO A 64 -7.09 -11.86 -9.87
C PRO A 64 -6.20 -13.08 -10.15
N GLU A 65 -5.69 -13.25 -11.37
CA GLU A 65 -4.75 -14.33 -11.68
C GLU A 65 -3.38 -14.04 -11.06
N LEU A 66 -2.89 -12.81 -11.22
CA LEU A 66 -1.64 -12.36 -10.59
C LEU A 66 -1.73 -12.40 -9.07
N ALA A 67 -2.81 -11.88 -8.49
CA ALA A 67 -3.04 -11.91 -7.05
C ALA A 67 -3.05 -13.36 -6.52
N ALA A 68 -3.71 -14.28 -7.23
CA ALA A 68 -3.72 -15.69 -6.86
C ALA A 68 -2.33 -16.34 -6.97
N VAL A 69 -1.47 -15.91 -7.89
CA VAL A 69 -0.08 -16.38 -7.98
C VAL A 69 0.75 -15.85 -6.79
N LEU A 70 0.62 -14.57 -6.45
CA LEU A 70 1.40 -13.93 -5.40
C LEU A 70 0.99 -14.33 -3.98
N LEU A 71 -0.29 -14.63 -3.76
CA LEU A 71 -0.81 -15.07 -2.46
C LEU A 71 -0.58 -16.57 -2.19
N LYS A 72 -0.11 -17.35 -3.18
CA LYS A 72 0.21 -18.75 -2.96
C LYS A 72 1.41 -18.86 -2.00
N PRO A 73 1.37 -19.80 -1.04
CA PRO A 73 2.52 -20.13 -0.23
C PRO A 73 3.72 -20.48 -1.11
N SER A 74 4.91 -19.99 -0.76
CA SER A 74 6.12 -20.44 -1.42
C SER A 74 6.38 -21.92 -1.14
N GLU A 75 6.79 -22.68 -2.15
CA GLU A 75 7.07 -24.12 -2.00
C GLU A 75 8.34 -24.40 -1.17
N SER A 76 9.17 -23.38 -0.91
CA SER A 76 10.43 -23.49 -0.17
C SER A 76 10.90 -22.11 0.36
N ASP A 77 11.86 -22.13 1.28
CA ASP A 77 12.54 -20.97 1.90
C ASP A 77 13.59 -20.33 0.96
N TYR A 78 13.71 -20.78 -0.30
CA TYR A 78 14.66 -20.34 -1.34
C TYR A 78 16.15 -20.24 -0.93
N GLY A 79 16.53 -20.72 0.26
CA GLY A 79 17.89 -20.72 0.78
C GLY A 79 18.27 -19.42 1.49
N ALA A 80 19.39 -19.45 2.22
CA ALA A 80 19.84 -18.31 3.01
C ALA A 80 20.29 -17.12 2.12
N VAL A 81 19.81 -15.92 2.45
CA VAL A 81 20.25 -14.68 1.82
C VAL A 81 21.68 -14.35 2.29
N PRO A 82 22.68 -14.30 1.39
CA PRO A 82 24.05 -13.94 1.77
C PRO A 82 24.12 -12.49 2.25
N ALA A 83 25.01 -12.22 3.20
CA ALA A 83 25.24 -10.85 3.67
C ALA A 83 25.68 -9.94 2.51
N PRO A 84 25.27 -8.67 2.49
CA PRO A 84 25.70 -7.73 1.47
C PRO A 84 27.23 -7.63 1.43
N GLY A 85 27.79 -7.55 0.22
CA GLY A 85 29.22 -7.34 0.01
C GLY A 85 29.67 -6.02 0.67
N ARG A 86 30.84 -6.06 1.32
CA ARG A 86 31.42 -4.89 1.99
C ARG A 86 32.06 -3.93 1.00
#